data_AF-A0A2K4SEC4-F1
#
_entry.id   AF-A0A2K4SEC4-F1
#
_cell.length_a   1.000
_cell.length_b   1.000
_cell.length_c   1.000
_cell.angle_alpha   90.00
_cell.angle_beta   90.00
_cell.angle_gamma   90.00
#
_symmetry.space_group_name_H-M   'P 1'
#
loop_
_entity.id
_entity.type
_entity.pdbx_description
1 polymer ?
#
loop_
_entity_poly.entity_id
_entity_poly.type
_entity_poly.pdbx_seq_one_letter_code
_entity_poly.pdbx_strand_id
1 'polypeptide(L)'
;VNVIIAVRRMKHIKTKSSEFGEEEVLNIIMDSVIEERRMERVEMTPSYKSINQMLQCNICDQFKKTLVKSSGSPRLLAVTLRDGAAQYKVDFNLSLYSSPSATSNSSQPVCLGI
;
A
#
# COMPACT_ATOMS: atom_id res chain seq x y z
N VAL A 1 -19.03 0.42 0.15
CA VAL A 1 -19.86 0.52 -1.07
C VAL A 1 -19.34 -0.51 -2.06
N ASN A 2 -20.15 -1.48 -2.50
CA ASN A 2 -19.70 -2.47 -3.49
C ASN A 2 -19.72 -1.79 -4.87
N VAL A 3 -18.52 -1.59 -5.45
CA VAL A 3 -18.33 -0.82 -6.68
C VAL A 3 -19.13 -1.43 -7.84
N ILE A 4 -19.26 -2.76 -7.90
CA ILE A 4 -20.06 -3.46 -8.91
C ILE A 4 -21.54 -3.09 -8.78
N ILE A 5 -22.06 -3.03 -7.56
CA ILE A 5 -23.45 -2.66 -7.29
C ILE A 5 -23.70 -1.18 -7.63
N ALA A 6 -22.73 -0.31 -7.35
CA ALA A 6 -22.81 1.10 -7.68
C ALA A 6 -22.82 1.33 -9.20
N VAL A 7 -21.93 0.68 -9.96
CA VAL A 7 -21.91 0.77 -11.44
C VAL A 7 -23.17 0.23 -12.07
N ARG A 8 -23.67 -0.92 -11.59
CA ARG A 8 -24.95 -1.46 -12.09
C ARG A 8 -26.12 -0.49 -11.88
N ARG A 9 -26.14 0.26 -10.76
CA ARG A 9 -27.17 1.28 -10.51
C ARG A 9 -27.03 2.48 -11.43
N MET A 10 -25.80 2.89 -11.77
CA MET A 10 -25.56 4.00 -12.70
C MET A 10 -26.03 3.69 -14.13
N LYS A 11 -25.96 2.42 -14.54
CA LYS A 11 -26.49 1.95 -15.84
C LYS A 11 -27.99 2.14 -16.02
N HIS A 12 -28.74 2.27 -14.93
CA HIS A 12 -30.20 2.45 -14.97
C HIS A 12 -30.64 3.90 -14.76
N ILE A 13 -29.71 4.85 -14.73
CA ILE A 13 -30.03 6.28 -14.64
C ILE A 13 -30.43 6.76 -16.04
N LYS A 14 -31.69 7.18 -16.20
CA LYS A 14 -32.17 7.83 -17.42
C LYS A 14 -31.66 9.27 -17.46
N THR A 15 -30.64 9.55 -18.26
CA THR A 15 -30.13 10.92 -18.47
C THR A 15 -30.98 11.66 -19.49
N LYS A 16 -31.03 13.00 -19.38
CA LYS A 16 -31.80 13.86 -20.28
C LYS A 16 -30.84 14.61 -21.23
N SER A 17 -30.74 14.07 -22.44
CA SER A 17 -30.39 14.66 -23.75
C SER A 17 -29.16 15.58 -23.87
N SER A 18 -28.22 15.10 -24.68
CA SER A 18 -27.17 15.80 -25.42
C SER A 18 -27.09 15.16 -26.81
N GLU A 19 -26.50 15.85 -27.78
CA GLU A 19 -26.60 15.64 -29.23
C GLU A 19 -25.97 14.34 -29.77
N PHE A 20 -25.52 13.45 -28.88
CA PHE A 20 -25.09 12.08 -29.15
C PHE A 20 -25.89 11.13 -28.25
N GLY A 21 -26.19 9.91 -28.72
CA GLY A 21 -26.91 8.90 -27.94
C GLY A 21 -26.21 8.61 -26.60
N GLU A 22 -26.62 9.30 -25.53
CA GLU A 22 -25.90 9.30 -24.25
C GLU A 22 -25.83 7.91 -23.62
N GLU A 23 -26.81 7.05 -23.92
CA GLU A 23 -26.86 5.67 -23.47
C GLU A 23 -25.72 4.82 -24.04
N GLU A 24 -25.31 5.07 -25.29
CA GLU A 24 -24.19 4.37 -25.93
C GLU A 24 -22.85 4.82 -25.32
N VAL A 25 -22.70 6.13 -25.08
CA VAL A 25 -21.50 6.70 -24.44
C VAL A 25 -21.37 6.23 -22.98
N LEU A 26 -22.47 6.23 -22.23
CA LEU A 26 -22.52 5.72 -20.86
C LEU A 26 -22.17 4.23 -20.80
N ASN A 27 -22.68 3.42 -21.73
CA ASN A 27 -22.32 2.00 -21.82
C ASN A 27 -20.83 1.81 -22.14
N ILE A 28 -20.27 2.55 -23.10
CA ILE A 28 -18.83 2.49 -23.43
C ILE A 28 -17.95 2.88 -22.23
N ILE A 29 -18.32 3.93 -21.49
CA ILE A 29 -17.59 4.36 -20.29
C ILE A 29 -17.71 3.31 -19.19
N MET A 30 -18.91 2.77 -18.93
CA MET A 30 -19.08 1.75 -17.89
C MET A 30 -18.37 0.44 -18.20
N ASP A 31 -18.38 0.01 -19.47
CA ASP A 31 -17.71 -1.21 -19.91
C ASP A 31 -16.17 -1.08 -19.87
N SER A 32 -15.63 0.15 -19.92
CA SER A 32 -14.18 0.41 -19.86
C SER A 32 -13.63 0.74 -18.47
N VAL A 33 -14.48 1.14 -17.50
CA VAL A 33 -14.02 1.62 -16.18
C VAL A 33 -13.68 0.49 -15.20
N ILE A 34 -14.17 -0.74 -15.41
CA ILE A 34 -13.92 -1.85 -14.47
C ILE A 34 -13.61 -3.15 -15.21
N GLU A 35 -12.35 -3.57 -15.17
CA GLU A 35 -11.98 -4.97 -15.41
C GLU A 35 -12.22 -5.80 -14.13
N GLU A 36 -13.17 -6.74 -14.19
CA GLU A 36 -13.41 -7.68 -13.09
C GLU A 36 -12.28 -8.72 -13.04
N ARG A 37 -11.26 -8.46 -12.20
CA ARG A 37 -10.21 -9.45 -11.93
C ARG A 37 -10.71 -10.44 -10.88
N ARG A 38 -11.08 -11.64 -11.32
CA ARG A 38 -11.34 -12.78 -10.41
C ARG A 38 -10.02 -13.18 -9.75
N MET A 39 -9.86 -12.85 -8.47
CA MET A 39 -8.79 -13.40 -7.65
C MET A 39 -9.24 -14.77 -7.15
N GLU A 40 -8.58 -15.83 -7.60
CA GLU A 40 -8.78 -17.15 -7.01
C GLU A 40 -8.34 -17.12 -5.54
N ARG A 41 -9.16 -17.71 -4.68
CA ARG A 41 -8.84 -17.84 -3.26
C ARG A 41 -7.69 -18.82 -3.14
N VAL A 42 -6.48 -18.32 -2.89
CA VAL A 42 -5.35 -19.16 -2.52
C VAL A 42 -5.61 -19.67 -1.10
N GLU A 43 -5.96 -20.96 -0.97
CA GLU A 43 -6.16 -21.68 0.30
C GLU A 43 -4.84 -21.92 1.07
N MET A 44 -3.74 -21.28 0.69
CA MET A 44 -2.50 -21.32 1.44
C MET A 44 -2.38 -20.06 2.30
N THR A 45 -2.28 -20.24 3.62
CA THR A 45 -1.76 -19.19 4.48
C THR A 45 -0.28 -19.00 4.11
N PRO A 46 0.15 -17.83 3.58
CA PRO A 46 1.55 -17.60 3.29
C PRO A 46 2.34 -17.71 4.60
N SER A 47 3.15 -18.76 4.75
CA SER A 47 3.96 -18.96 5.94
C SER A 47 5.33 -18.33 5.73
N TYR A 48 5.51 -17.13 6.27
CA TYR A 48 6.83 -16.50 6.34
C TYR A 48 7.64 -17.17 7.44
N LYS A 49 8.90 -17.52 7.15
CA LYS A 49 9.81 -18.09 8.15
C LYS A 49 10.82 -17.04 8.58
N SER A 50 10.89 -16.78 9.88
CA SER A 50 11.95 -15.91 10.45
C SER A 50 13.32 -16.47 10.08
N ILE A 51 14.20 -15.60 9.59
CA ILE A 51 15.60 -15.94 9.30
C ILE A 51 16.46 -15.82 10.59
N ASN A 52 15.84 -15.47 11.73
CA ASN A 52 16.49 -15.22 13.03
C ASN A 52 17.67 -14.23 12.94
N GLN A 53 17.59 -13.33 11.98
CA GLN A 53 18.52 -12.22 11.80
C GLN A 53 17.78 -10.92 12.07
N MET A 54 18.33 -10.12 12.99
CA MET A 54 17.85 -8.81 13.36
C MET A 54 18.97 -7.79 13.16
N LEU A 55 18.67 -6.68 12.49
CA LEU A 55 19.59 -5.57 12.27
C LEU A 55 19.01 -4.32 12.91
N GLN A 56 19.84 -3.53 13.58
CA GLN A 56 19.44 -2.17 13.97
C GLN A 56 19.68 -1.21 12.82
N CYS A 57 18.71 -0.34 12.54
CA CYS A 57 18.85 0.67 11.50
C CYS A 57 18.04 1.94 11.78
N ASN A 58 18.44 3.04 11.14
CA ASN A 58 17.62 4.24 11.02
C ASN A 58 17.14 4.39 9.57
N ILE A 59 16.00 5.05 9.38
CA ILE A 59 15.42 5.27 8.05
C ILE A 59 15.49 6.75 7.69
N CYS A 60 15.99 7.03 6.48
CA CYS A 60 16.10 8.36 5.92
C CYS A 60 15.57 8.36 4.49
N ASP A 61 14.79 9.39 4.12
CA ASP A 61 14.36 9.58 2.74
C ASP A 61 15.47 10.20 1.87
N GLN A 62 15.20 10.29 0.56
CA GLN A 62 16.10 10.90 -0.43
C GLN A 62 16.36 12.40 -0.22
N PHE A 63 15.58 13.07 0.64
CA PHE A 63 15.71 14.49 0.97
C PHE A 63 16.34 14.73 2.35
N LYS A 64 17.01 13.71 2.90
CA LYS A 64 17.68 13.74 4.21
C LYS A 64 16.72 13.97 5.39
N LYS A 65 15.45 13.57 5.28
CA LYS A 65 14.50 13.55 6.40
C LYS A 65 14.59 12.22 7.12
N THR A 66 14.86 12.25 8.42
CA THR A 66 14.91 11.07 9.28
C THR A 66 13.60 10.91 10.04
N LEU A 67 13.25 9.67 10.39
CA LEU A 67 12.09 9.38 11.23
C LEU A 67 12.39 9.66 12.71
N VAL A 68 11.49 10.40 13.36
CA VAL A 68 11.47 10.68 14.80
C VAL A 68 10.12 10.30 15.41
N LYS A 69 10.09 9.94 16.69
CA LYS A 69 8.83 9.61 17.39
C LYS A 69 8.11 10.87 17.86
N SER A 70 6.81 10.97 17.59
CA SER A 70 5.97 12.03 18.14
C SER A 70 5.68 11.77 19.62
N SER A 71 5.88 12.78 20.48
CA SER A 71 5.53 12.67 21.90
C SER A 71 4.02 12.49 22.07
N GLY A 72 3.62 11.50 22.88
CA GLY A 72 2.21 11.25 23.19
C GLY A 72 1.35 10.70 22.05
N SER A 73 1.94 10.28 20.92
CA SER A 73 1.19 9.64 19.83
C SER A 73 1.95 8.47 19.21
N PRO A 74 1.25 7.47 18.62
CA PRO A 74 1.89 6.34 17.94
C PRO A 74 2.41 6.72 16.53
N ARG A 75 2.64 8.01 16.25
CA ARG A 75 3.03 8.50 14.92
C ARG A 75 4.53 8.75 14.84
N LEU A 76 5.06 8.48 13.65
CA LEU A 76 6.40 8.90 13.24
C LEU A 76 6.32 10.15 12.38
N LEU A 77 7.30 11.02 12.54
CA LEU A 77 7.44 12.24 11.74
C LEU A 77 8.73 12.15 10.92
N ALA A 78 8.66 12.51 9.64
CA ALA A 78 9.83 12.66 8.79
C ALA A 78 10.32 14.11 8.85
N VAL A 79 11.47 14.35 9.47
CA VAL A 79 12.01 15.69 9.68
C VAL A 79 13.49 15.77 9.31
N THR A 80 13.92 16.95 8.84
CA THR A 80 15.34 17.24 8.68
C THR A 80 15.89 17.63 10.04
N LEU A 81 16.80 16.81 10.57
CA LEU A 81 17.46 17.08 11.85
C LEU A 81 18.66 18.00 11.64
N ARG A 82 18.86 18.93 12.58
CA ARG A 82 20.08 19.72 12.68
C ARG A 82 21.17 18.91 13.38
N ASP A 83 22.42 19.33 13.22
CA ASP A 83 23.55 18.72 13.92
C ASP A 83 23.32 18.72 15.45
N GLY A 84 23.73 17.64 16.11
CA GLY A 84 23.52 17.43 17.55
C GLY A 84 22.14 16.92 17.96
N ALA A 85 21.25 16.63 16.99
CA ALA A 85 19.91 16.07 17.24
C ALA A 85 19.77 14.58 16.86
N ALA A 86 20.90 13.86 16.73
CA ALA A 86 20.90 12.46 16.28
C ALA A 86 20.19 11.50 17.26
N GLN A 87 20.13 11.83 18.54
CA GLN A 87 19.42 11.06 19.58
C GLN A 87 17.90 11.01 19.39
N TYR A 88 17.32 11.88 18.55
CA TYR A 88 15.88 11.87 18.26
C TYR A 88 15.51 10.90 17.13
N LYS A 89 16.50 10.36 16.42
CA LYS A 89 16.28 9.35 15.39
C LYS A 89 15.68 8.10 16.02
N VAL A 90 14.75 7.49 15.29
CA VAL A 90 14.22 6.18 15.70
C VAL A 90 15.19 5.09 15.28
N ASP A 91 15.63 4.29 16.24
CA ASP A 91 16.32 3.03 16.02
C ASP A 91 15.29 1.92 15.80
N PHE A 92 15.30 1.31 14.63
CA PHE A 92 14.41 0.21 14.28
C PHE A 92 15.13 -1.12 14.40
N ASN A 93 14.42 -2.12 14.92
CA ASN A 93 14.78 -3.52 14.78
C ASN A 93 14.19 -4.06 13.48
N LEU A 94 15.06 -4.31 12.50
CA LEU A 94 14.73 -4.90 11.20
C LEU A 94 14.90 -6.42 11.27
N SER A 95 13.79 -7.15 11.26
CA SER A 95 13.77 -8.62 11.24
C SER A 95 13.50 -9.14 9.83
N LEU A 96 14.26 -10.13 9.40
CA LEU A 96 14.20 -10.70 8.03
C LEU A 96 13.40 -12.00 8.00
N TYR A 97 12.61 -12.21 6.94
CA TYR A 97 11.75 -13.37 6.77
C TYR A 97 11.83 -13.98 5.37
N SER A 98 11.99 -15.29 5.25
CA SER A 98 11.89 -15.95 3.94
C SER A 98 10.43 -16.15 3.54
N SER A 99 10.12 -15.86 2.27
CA SER A 99 8.83 -16.21 1.66
C SER A 99 8.96 -17.55 0.92
N PRO A 100 7.98 -18.46 1.04
CA PRO A 100 7.98 -19.72 0.28
C PRO A 100 7.97 -19.52 -1.25
N SER A 101 7.48 -18.36 -1.71
CA SER A 101 7.38 -18.01 -3.12
C SER A 101 8.55 -17.13 -3.63
N ALA A 102 9.54 -16.87 -2.79
CA ALA A 102 10.68 -16.03 -3.15
C ALA A 102 11.59 -16.72 -4.17
N THR A 103 11.87 -16.04 -5.28
CA THR A 103 12.93 -16.40 -6.24
C THR A 103 14.19 -15.59 -5.95
N SER A 104 15.32 -15.94 -6.57
CA SER A 104 16.64 -15.33 -6.29
C SER A 104 16.72 -13.81 -6.46
N ASN A 105 15.77 -13.19 -7.17
CA ASN A 105 15.69 -11.74 -7.40
C ASN A 105 14.46 -11.09 -6.75
N SER A 106 13.75 -11.82 -5.88
CA SER A 106 12.57 -11.30 -5.21
C SER A 106 12.93 -10.35 -4.07
N SER A 107 12.06 -9.37 -3.81
CA SER A 107 12.19 -8.49 -2.65
C SER A 107 12.12 -9.29 -1.36
N GLN A 108 12.96 -8.93 -0.39
CA GLN A 108 13.08 -9.59 0.90
C GLN A 108 12.00 -9.05 1.87
N PRO A 109 11.08 -9.90 2.39
CA PRO A 109 10.14 -9.50 3.42
C PRO A 109 10.85 -9.13 4.73
N VAL A 110 10.41 -8.04 5.36
CA VAL A 110 10.95 -7.53 6.62
C VAL A 110 9.84 -7.05 7.56
N CYS A 111 10.13 -7.09 8.86
CA CYS A 111 9.35 -6.40 9.89
C CYS A 111 10.22 -5.32 10.54
N LEU A 112 9.65 -4.15 10.82
CA LEU A 112 10.30 -3.04 11.50
C LEU A 112 9.62 -2.81 12.85
N GLY A 113 10.34 -3.06 13.93
CA GLY A 113 9.92 -2.74 15.29
C GLY A 113 10.68 -1.52 15.85
N ILE A 114 10.07 -0.82 16.81
CA ILE A 114 10.67 0.28 17.59
C ILE A 114 10.72 -0.15 19.05
#